data_AF-A0AAD8EM86-F1
#
_entry.id   AF-A0AAD8EM86-F1
#
_cell.length_a   1.000
_cell.length_b   1.000
_cell.length_c   1.000
_cell.angle_alpha   90.00
_cell.angle_beta   90.00
_cell.angle_gamma   90.00
#
_symmetry.space_group_name_H-M   'P 1'
#
loop_
_entity.id
_entity.type
_entity.pdbx_description
1 polymer ?
#
loop_
_entity_poly.entity_id
_entity_poly.type
_entity_poly.pdbx_seq_one_letter_code
_entity_poly.pdbx_strand_id
1 'polypeptide(L)'
;AAVSTRGRYLSQEDRARNPAERPLYLHIQAATKQAIDLAVQKIEEIIQQHQMDQLPPLSRPSKFKMGPPQQNMPPPLMSIHATMPSVEKVLVGLEHAPPSFDLRNKLIGLGGANLHYIRNETGAMVTLRGKGSGFVEPTTGSESLEPLHLCV
;
A
#
# COMPACT_ATOMS: atom_id res chain seq x y z
N ALA A 1 6.84 24.52 9.18
CA ALA A 1 7.81 23.51 8.71
C ALA A 1 7.23 22.86 7.46
N ALA A 2 8.06 22.44 6.52
CA ALA A 2 7.67 21.70 5.32
C ALA A 2 8.27 20.29 5.39
N VAL A 3 7.51 19.29 4.97
CA VAL A 3 7.92 17.88 4.94
C VAL A 3 7.74 17.37 3.52
N SER A 4 8.76 16.69 3.00
CA SER A 4 8.74 16.06 1.68
C SER A 4 9.36 14.67 1.76
N THR A 5 8.95 13.75 0.90
CA THR A 5 9.59 12.43 0.77
C THR A 5 10.72 12.52 -0.26
N ARG A 6 11.86 11.89 0.03
CA ARG A 6 13.03 11.82 -0.86
C ARG A 6 13.67 10.44 -0.83
N GLY A 7 14.52 10.14 -1.83
CA GLY A 7 15.10 8.81 -2.01
C GLY A 7 14.14 7.87 -2.75
N ARG A 8 14.49 6.58 -2.79
CA ARG A 8 13.63 5.54 -3.37
C ARG A 8 13.44 4.39 -2.39
N TYR A 9 12.33 3.67 -2.51
CA TYR A 9 12.18 2.42 -1.80
C TYR A 9 13.29 1.44 -2.25
N LEU A 10 13.98 0.87 -1.27
CA LEU A 10 15.01 -0.14 -1.47
C LEU A 10 14.56 -1.39 -0.73
N SER A 11 14.35 -2.49 -1.45
CA SER A 11 14.20 -3.80 -0.83
C SER A 11 15.48 -4.16 -0.06
N GLN A 12 15.41 -5.14 0.85
CA GLN A 12 16.58 -5.59 1.60
C GLN A 12 17.72 -6.05 0.68
N GLU A 13 17.37 -6.70 -0.43
CA GLU A 13 18.28 -7.15 -1.47
C GLU A 13 18.86 -5.98 -2.28
N ASP A 14 18.03 -5.02 -2.69
CA ASP A 14 18.47 -3.83 -3.43
C ASP A 14 19.39 -2.94 -2.60
N ARG A 15 19.14 -2.84 -1.30
CA ARG A 15 19.98 -2.10 -0.35
C ARG A 15 21.38 -2.70 -0.25
N ALA A 16 21.48 -4.03 -0.28
CA ALA A 16 22.78 -4.72 -0.30
C ALA A 16 23.54 -4.51 -1.62
N ARG A 17 22.83 -4.41 -2.74
CA ARG A 17 23.43 -4.19 -4.07
C ARG A 17 23.84 -2.74 -4.33
N ASN A 18 23.14 -1.77 -3.76
CA ASN A 18 23.32 -0.34 -4.05
C ASN A 18 23.59 0.47 -2.77
N PRO A 19 24.75 0.28 -2.09
CA PRO A 19 25.02 0.94 -0.81
C PRO A 19 25.19 2.46 -0.91
N ALA A 20 25.47 3.00 -2.10
CA ALA A 20 25.59 4.43 -2.33
C ALA A 20 24.23 5.16 -2.43
N GLU A 21 23.14 4.41 -2.66
CA GLU A 21 21.82 5.00 -2.82
C GLU A 21 21.09 5.17 -1.48
N ARG A 22 20.46 6.32 -1.28
CA ARG A 22 19.72 6.60 -0.04
C ARG A 22 18.32 5.95 -0.11
N PRO A 23 17.93 5.14 0.89
CA PRO A 23 16.57 4.62 1.00
C PRO A 23 15.55 5.76 1.17
N LEU A 24 14.27 5.48 0.96
CA LEU A 24 13.18 6.45 1.16
C LEU A 24 13.24 7.07 2.57
N TYR A 25 13.23 8.41 2.63
CA TYR A 25 13.29 9.16 3.88
C TYR A 25 12.44 10.44 3.82
N LEU A 26 12.07 10.95 4.99
CA LEU A 26 11.44 12.27 5.12
C LEU A 26 12.52 13.36 5.19
N HIS A 27 12.35 14.39 4.38
CA HIS A 27 13.15 15.61 4.41
C HIS A 27 12.33 16.75 5.03
N ILE A 28 12.78 17.23 6.18
CA ILE A 28 12.10 18.22 7.01
C ILE A 28 12.86 19.54 6.95
N GLN A 29 12.17 20.64 6.66
CA GLN A 29 12.74 21.99 6.62
C GLN A 29 11.90 22.95 7.44
N ALA A 30 12.56 23.82 8.20
CA ALA A 30 11.90 24.91 8.92
C ALA A 30 12.85 26.09 9.15
N ALA A 31 12.27 27.25 9.50
CA ALA A 31 13.04 28.48 9.76
C ALA A 31 13.83 28.43 11.08
N THR A 32 13.42 27.59 12.03
CA THR A 32 14.06 27.47 13.35
C THR A 32 14.27 26.02 13.73
N LYS A 33 15.32 25.74 14.53
CA LYS A 33 15.59 24.40 15.06
C LYS A 33 14.42 23.85 15.88
N GLN A 34 13.80 24.69 16.71
CA GLN A 34 12.63 24.30 17.50
C GLN A 34 11.48 23.76 16.65
N ALA A 35 11.22 24.36 15.48
CA ALA A 35 10.18 23.88 14.58
C ALA A 35 10.54 22.54 13.92
N ILE A 36 11.83 22.24 13.72
CA ILE A 36 12.29 20.92 13.27
C ILE A 36 12.10 19.90 14.38
N ASP A 37 12.55 20.21 15.60
CA ASP A 37 12.45 19.31 16.75
C ASP A 37 10.99 18.93 17.03
N LEU A 38 10.06 19.90 16.99
CA LEU A 38 8.62 19.65 17.14
C LEU A 38 8.04 18.79 16.01
N ALA A 39 8.51 18.96 14.76
CA ALA A 39 8.05 18.15 13.64
C ALA A 39 8.53 16.69 13.78
N VAL A 40 9.78 16.48 14.20
CA VAL A 40 10.34 15.15 14.47
C VAL A 40 9.55 14.45 15.57
N GLN A 41 9.32 15.13 16.70
CA GLN A 41 8.56 14.58 17.82
C GLN A 41 7.16 14.11 17.39
N LYS A 42 6.43 14.92 16.60
CA LYS A 42 5.11 14.55 16.10
C LYS A 42 5.14 13.33 15.17
N ILE A 43 6.16 13.23 14.32
CA ILE A 43 6.30 12.08 13.40
C ILE A 43 6.57 10.81 14.21
N GLU A 44 7.43 10.86 15.23
CA GLU A 44 7.69 9.73 16.13
C GLU A 44 6.43 9.28 16.86
N GLU A 45 5.61 10.21 17.33
CA GLU A 45 4.32 9.91 17.97
C GLU A 45 3.36 9.17 17.02
N ILE A 46 3.23 9.65 15.78
CA ILE A 46 2.39 9.00 14.74
C ILE A 46 2.88 7.57 14.47
N ILE A 47 4.20 7.37 14.39
CA ILE A 47 4.81 6.04 14.18
C ILE A 47 4.47 5.11 15.35
N GLN A 48 4.58 5.59 16.59
CA GLN A 48 4.26 4.80 17.79
C GLN A 48 2.78 4.40 17.83
N GLN A 49 1.87 5.33 17.52
CA GLN A 49 0.43 5.07 17.46
C GLN A 49 0.10 3.95 16.45
N HIS A 50 0.62 4.05 15.23
CA HIS A 50 0.40 3.03 14.20
C HIS A 50 0.99 1.67 14.58
N GLN A 51 2.09 1.63 15.34
CA GLN A 51 2.67 0.36 15.79
C GLN A 51 1.79 -0.36 16.82
N MET A 52 1.06 0.39 17.65
CA MET A 52 0.13 -0.17 18.63
C MET A 52 -1.16 -0.69 17.96
N ASP A 53 -1.66 0.00 16.94
CA ASP A 53 -2.87 -0.41 16.20
C ASP A 53 -2.67 -1.67 15.34
N GLN A 54 -1.41 -2.03 15.04
CA GLN A 54 -1.08 -3.25 14.28
C GLN A 54 -0.90 -4.51 15.14
N LEU A 55 -1.12 -4.43 16.46
CA LEU A 55 -1.17 -5.62 17.31
C LEU A 55 -2.46 -6.40 17.01
N PRO A 56 -2.39 -7.69 16.59
CA PRO A 56 -3.59 -8.48 16.36
C PRO A 56 -4.40 -8.59 17.66
N PRO A 57 -5.74 -8.53 17.62
CA PRO A 57 -6.55 -8.66 18.83
C PRO A 57 -6.23 -10.01 19.47
N LEU A 58 -5.76 -9.97 20.73
CA LEU A 58 -5.49 -11.14 21.55
C LEU A 58 -6.66 -12.12 21.47
N SER A 59 -6.41 -13.26 20.81
CA SER A 59 -7.31 -14.38 20.65
C SER A 59 -7.84 -14.78 22.03
N ARG A 60 -9.11 -14.47 22.29
CA ARG A 60 -9.81 -14.94 23.49
C ARG A 60 -9.86 -16.47 23.45
N PRO A 61 -9.38 -17.20 24.46
CA PRO A 61 -9.51 -18.64 24.49
C PRO A 61 -10.97 -19.00 24.79
N SER A 62 -11.74 -19.29 23.74
CA SER A 62 -13.05 -19.89 23.88
C SER A 62 -12.88 -21.35 24.31
N LYS A 63 -12.94 -21.58 25.62
CA LYS A 63 -13.29 -22.89 26.18
C LYS A 63 -14.67 -23.24 25.64
N PHE A 64 -14.90 -24.46 25.13
CA PHE A 64 -16.07 -25.30 25.48
C PHE A 64 -16.10 -26.60 24.62
N LYS A 65 -15.79 -27.70 25.33
CA LYS A 65 -16.37 -29.07 25.31
C LYS A 65 -16.67 -29.77 23.97
N MET A 66 -15.97 -30.89 23.78
CA MET A 66 -16.33 -31.99 22.89
C MET A 66 -17.63 -32.68 23.34
N GLY A 67 -18.51 -32.96 22.37
CA GLY A 67 -19.65 -33.89 22.48
C GLY A 67 -19.87 -34.63 21.15
N PRO A 68 -20.41 -35.85 21.14
CA PRO A 68 -20.46 -36.74 19.96
C PRO A 68 -21.57 -36.36 18.94
N PRO A 69 -21.57 -36.94 17.72
CA PRO A 69 -22.25 -36.37 16.56
C PRO A 69 -23.73 -36.78 16.46
N GLN A 70 -24.63 -35.83 16.23
CA GLN A 70 -26.01 -36.12 15.79
C GLN A 70 -26.37 -35.32 14.53
N GLN A 71 -26.30 -36.03 13.41
CA GLN A 71 -27.30 -36.20 12.34
C GLN A 71 -28.37 -35.10 12.10
N ASN A 72 -28.39 -34.64 10.84
CA ASN A 72 -29.55 -34.08 10.10
C ASN A 72 -30.23 -32.79 10.57
N MET A 73 -29.56 -31.64 10.42
CA MET A 73 -30.23 -30.38 10.12
C MET A 73 -29.74 -29.81 8.78
N PRO A 74 -30.61 -29.11 8.01
CA PRO A 74 -30.19 -28.42 6.80
C PRO A 74 -29.09 -27.41 7.17
N PRO A 75 -28.09 -27.17 6.30
CA PRO A 75 -27.04 -26.23 6.61
C PRO A 75 -27.69 -24.88 6.94
N PRO A 76 -27.32 -24.22 8.07
CA PRO A 76 -27.70 -22.84 8.25
C PRO A 76 -27.15 -22.12 7.02
N LEU A 77 -27.96 -21.25 6.45
CA LEU A 77 -27.55 -20.35 5.39
C LEU A 77 -26.45 -19.47 6.01
N MET A 78 -25.21 -19.95 5.97
CA MET A 78 -24.02 -19.18 6.21
C MET A 78 -24.10 -18.12 5.13
N SER A 79 -24.62 -16.95 5.51
CA SER A 79 -24.46 -15.74 4.76
C SER A 79 -22.95 -15.53 4.71
N ILE A 80 -22.33 -16.11 3.69
CA ILE A 80 -21.07 -15.65 3.18
C ILE A 80 -21.44 -14.29 2.62
N HIS A 81 -21.47 -13.28 3.50
CA HIS A 81 -21.01 -11.97 3.08
C HIS A 81 -19.57 -12.21 2.64
N ALA A 82 -19.42 -12.68 1.40
CA ALA A 82 -18.27 -12.37 0.61
C ALA A 82 -18.25 -10.85 0.64
N THR A 83 -17.46 -10.30 1.56
CA THR A 83 -17.05 -8.92 1.52
C THR A 83 -16.41 -8.78 0.15
N MET A 84 -17.21 -8.37 -0.84
CA MET A 84 -16.72 -7.98 -2.16
C MET A 84 -15.53 -7.07 -1.86
N PRO A 85 -14.30 -7.42 -2.29
CA PRO A 85 -13.16 -6.56 -2.03
C PRO A 85 -13.53 -5.19 -2.60
N SER A 86 -13.56 -4.18 -1.74
CA SER A 86 -13.85 -2.81 -2.14
C SER A 86 -12.72 -2.37 -3.06
N VAL A 87 -13.03 -2.23 -4.35
CA VAL A 87 -12.06 -1.77 -5.32
C VAL A 87 -12.13 -0.25 -5.38
N GLU A 88 -11.05 0.41 -4.98
CA GLU A 88 -10.92 1.86 -5.04
C GLU A 88 -9.97 2.28 -6.17
N LYS A 89 -10.32 3.36 -6.88
CA LYS A 89 -9.51 3.93 -7.95
C LYS A 89 -8.88 5.25 -7.49
N VAL A 90 -7.56 5.28 -7.40
CA VAL A 90 -6.78 6.47 -7.05
C VAL A 90 -6.12 7.03 -8.30
N LEU A 91 -6.62 8.17 -8.79
CA LEU A 91 -6.07 8.85 -9.97
C LEU A 91 -4.66 9.38 -9.69
N VAL A 92 -3.74 9.20 -10.64
CA VAL A 92 -2.36 9.68 -10.49
C VAL A 92 -2.26 11.20 -10.62
N GLY A 93 -3.12 11.83 -11.45
CA GLY A 93 -3.18 13.29 -11.60
C GLY A 93 -1.97 13.92 -12.30
N LEU A 94 -1.28 13.17 -13.16
CA LEU A 94 -0.09 13.63 -13.89
C LEU A 94 -0.26 13.49 -15.41
N GLU A 95 -1.46 13.77 -15.94
CA GLU A 95 -1.72 13.59 -17.39
C GLU A 95 -0.92 14.57 -18.26
N HIS A 96 -0.53 15.71 -17.69
CA HIS A 96 0.25 16.77 -18.35
C HIS A 96 1.75 16.62 -18.14
N ALA A 97 2.22 15.52 -17.55
CA ALA A 97 3.65 15.28 -17.39
C ALA A 97 4.34 15.23 -18.76
N PRO A 98 5.56 15.80 -18.90
CA PRO A 98 6.31 15.73 -20.15
C PRO A 98 6.50 14.27 -20.59
N PRO A 99 6.50 13.97 -21.91
CA PRO A 99 6.72 12.60 -22.40
C PRO A 99 8.07 11.99 -21.96
N SER A 100 9.06 12.83 -21.65
CA SER A 100 10.37 12.41 -21.11
C SER A 100 10.31 11.96 -19.65
N PHE A 101 9.22 12.26 -18.94
CA PHE A 101 8.99 11.79 -17.59
C PHE A 101 8.35 10.41 -17.63
N ASP A 102 9.16 9.39 -17.37
CA ASP A 102 8.72 8.00 -17.32
C ASP A 102 7.86 7.71 -16.08
N LEU A 103 6.62 8.20 -16.11
CA LEU A 103 5.67 8.12 -15.00
C LEU A 103 5.37 6.67 -14.64
N ARG A 104 5.16 5.81 -15.64
CA ARG A 104 4.83 4.40 -15.45
C ARG A 104 5.93 3.68 -14.66
N ASN A 105 7.19 3.75 -15.10
CA ASN A 105 8.27 3.05 -14.42
C ASN A 105 8.57 3.65 -13.04
N LYS A 106 8.33 4.95 -12.84
CA LYS A 106 8.42 5.59 -11.52
C LYS A 106 7.32 5.13 -10.55
N LEU A 107 6.10 4.90 -11.03
CA LEU A 107 5.01 4.36 -10.20
C LEU A 107 5.25 2.90 -9.84
N ILE A 108 5.64 2.07 -10.83
CA ILE A 108 5.89 0.64 -10.62
C ILE A 108 7.15 0.42 -9.77
N GLY A 109 8.18 1.24 -9.98
CA GLY A 109 9.50 1.03 -9.42
C GLY A 109 10.28 -0.07 -10.16
N LEU A 110 11.59 -0.13 -9.94
CA LEU A 110 12.44 -1.18 -10.52
C LEU A 110 11.96 -2.55 -10.03
N GLY A 111 11.64 -3.45 -10.96
CA GLY A 111 11.09 -4.78 -10.63
C GLY A 111 9.73 -4.76 -9.90
N GLY A 112 8.97 -3.67 -9.95
CA GLY A 112 7.70 -3.57 -9.21
C GLY A 112 7.84 -3.20 -7.74
N ALA A 113 9.03 -2.79 -7.29
CA ALA A 113 9.34 -2.57 -5.88
C ALA A 113 8.36 -1.62 -5.16
N ASN A 114 7.84 -0.59 -5.84
CA ASN A 114 6.92 0.36 -5.22
C ASN A 114 5.52 -0.25 -5.00
N LEU A 115 5.01 -1.01 -5.98
CA LEU A 115 3.73 -1.71 -5.84
C LEU A 115 3.83 -2.84 -4.80
N HIS A 116 4.96 -3.54 -4.77
CA HIS A 116 5.27 -4.53 -3.76
C HIS A 116 5.32 -3.93 -2.35
N TYR A 117 5.91 -2.74 -2.20
CA TYR A 117 5.93 -2.02 -0.93
C TYR A 117 4.50 -1.75 -0.44
N ILE A 118 3.64 -1.15 -1.28
CA ILE A 118 2.25 -0.87 -0.89
C ILE A 118 1.55 -2.17 -0.46
N ARG A 119 1.69 -3.25 -1.23
CA ARG A 119 1.08 -4.55 -0.90
C ARG A 119 1.59 -5.12 0.41
N ASN A 120 2.88 -5.02 0.69
CA ASN A 120 3.49 -5.57 1.90
C ASN A 120 3.10 -4.77 3.15
N GLU A 121 3.02 -3.44 3.05
CA GLU A 121 2.71 -2.58 4.19
C GLU A 121 1.21 -2.54 4.52
N THR A 122 0.34 -2.56 3.50
CA THR A 122 -1.11 -2.40 3.72
C THR A 122 -1.89 -3.71 3.61
N GLY A 123 -1.29 -4.76 3.05
CA GLY A 123 -1.99 -5.99 2.67
C GLY A 123 -2.94 -5.84 1.48
N ALA A 124 -3.05 -4.64 0.89
CA ALA A 124 -3.98 -4.37 -0.20
C ALA A 124 -3.45 -4.85 -1.57
N MET A 125 -4.35 -5.24 -2.46
CA MET A 125 -3.99 -5.67 -3.81
C MET A 125 -3.91 -4.48 -4.75
N VAL A 126 -2.72 -3.87 -4.86
CA VAL A 126 -2.53 -2.75 -5.78
C VAL A 126 -2.15 -3.22 -7.20
N THR A 127 -2.79 -2.62 -8.22
CA THR A 127 -2.43 -2.75 -9.64
C THR A 127 -2.46 -1.38 -10.33
N LEU A 128 -1.54 -1.11 -11.24
CA LEU A 128 -1.56 0.09 -12.08
C LEU A 128 -2.42 -0.17 -13.32
N ARG A 129 -3.42 0.68 -13.58
CA ARG A 129 -4.39 0.53 -14.68
C ARG A 129 -4.63 1.86 -15.40
N GLY A 130 -5.39 1.80 -16.50
CA GLY A 130 -5.69 2.95 -17.34
C GLY A 130 -4.68 3.14 -18.47
N LYS A 131 -4.82 4.25 -19.20
CA LYS A 131 -4.03 4.57 -20.38
C LYS A 131 -2.54 4.72 -20.04
N GLY A 132 -1.69 4.01 -20.78
CA GLY A 132 -0.23 4.02 -20.61
C GLY A 132 0.28 3.17 -19.43
N SER A 133 -0.59 2.38 -18.78
CA SER A 133 -0.21 1.50 -17.67
C SER A 133 0.51 0.22 -18.12
N GLY A 134 0.28 -0.23 -19.35
CA GLY A 134 0.66 -1.55 -19.85
C GLY A 134 -0.29 -2.68 -19.41
N PHE A 135 -1.36 -2.38 -18.67
CA PHE A 135 -2.32 -3.37 -18.19
C PHE A 135 -3.45 -3.55 -19.20
N VAL A 136 -3.48 -4.72 -19.85
CA VAL A 136 -4.52 -5.08 -20.81
C VAL A 136 -5.71 -5.68 -20.07
N GLU A 137 -6.89 -5.09 -20.22
CA GLU A 137 -8.09 -5.65 -19.61
C GLU A 137 -8.53 -6.91 -20.36
N PRO A 138 -8.84 -8.01 -19.66
CA PRO A 138 -9.20 -9.28 -20.30
C PRO A 138 -10.50 -9.19 -21.09
N THR A 139 -11.39 -8.27 -20.72
CA THR A 139 -12.70 -8.05 -21.35
C THR A 139 -12.59 -7.34 -22.69
N THR A 140 -11.70 -6.36 -22.80
CA THR A 140 -11.58 -5.50 -23.99
C THR A 140 -10.39 -5.87 -24.86
N GLY A 141 -9.42 -6.63 -24.33
CA GLY A 141 -8.17 -6.94 -25.00
C GLY A 141 -7.29 -5.72 -25.23
N SER A 142 -7.57 -4.60 -24.55
CA SER A 142 -6.80 -3.36 -24.64
C SER A 142 -6.67 -2.71 -23.26
N GLU A 143 -5.79 -1.73 -23.14
CA GLU A 143 -5.76 -0.89 -21.95
C GLU A 143 -7.09 -0.15 -21.77
N SER A 144 -7.46 0.08 -20.52
CA SER A 144 -8.63 0.93 -20.22
C SER A 144 -8.41 2.35 -20.75
N LEU A 145 -9.48 2.94 -21.30
CA LEU A 145 -9.50 4.33 -21.75
C LEU A 145 -9.47 5.35 -20.60
N GLU A 146 -9.61 4.87 -19.36
CA GLU A 146 -9.53 5.71 -18.17
C GLU A 146 -8.13 6.30 -17.99
N PRO A 147 -8.02 7.47 -17.32
CA PRO A 147 -6.72 8.02 -16.93
C PRO A 147 -5.91 7.03 -16.08
N LEU A 148 -4.59 7.18 -16.12
CA LEU A 148 -3.67 6.35 -15.33
C LEU A 148 -4.02 6.42 -13.83
N HIS A 149 -4.26 5.27 -13.21
CA HIS A 149 -4.70 5.16 -11.82
C HIS A 149 -4.18 3.90 -11.14
N LEU A 150 -4.11 3.94 -9.81
CA LEU A 150 -3.92 2.76 -8.97
C LEU A 150 -5.29 2.18 -8.61
N CYS A 151 -5.46 0.90 -8.84
CA CYS A 151 -6.62 0.11 -8.44
C CYS A 151 -6.19 -0.68 -7.19
N VAL A 152 -6.80 -0.38 -6.04
CA VAL A 152 -6.48 -0.93 -4.71
C VAL A 152 -7.65 -1.74 -4.17
#